data_AF-Q1ARX3-F1
#
_entry.id   AF-Q1ARX3-F1
#
_cell.length_a   1.000
_cell.length_b   1.000
_cell.length_c   1.000
_cell.angle_alpha   90.00
_cell.angle_beta   90.00
_cell.angle_gamma   90.00
#
_symmetry.space_group_name_H-M   'P 1'
#
loop_
_entity.id
_entity.type
_entity.pdbx_description
1 polymer ?
#
loop_
_entity_poly.entity_id
_entity_poly.type
_entity_poly.pdbx_seq_one_letter_code
_entity_poly.pdbx_strand_id
1 'polypeptide(L)'
;MTTTRIQPGKVEEAIGIARDSIAPAAREQRGFGGFLLLADREAGKGLAITLWETEDDLRASEASGYYREQLGKLKEVLAGPPEREAYEVSVRV
;
A
#
# COMPACT_ATOMS: atom_id res chain seq x y z
N MET A 1 2.73 -4.76 4.61
CA MET A 1 1.34 -5.08 4.24
C MET A 1 0.37 -4.06 4.81
N THR A 2 -0.60 -3.63 4.01
CA THR A 2 -1.69 -2.74 4.42
C THR A 2 -3.03 -3.29 3.92
N THR A 3 -3.97 -3.56 4.81
CA THR A 3 -5.34 -3.97 4.47
C THR A 3 -6.26 -2.74 4.53
N THR A 4 -7.21 -2.68 3.61
CA THR A 4 -8.13 -1.55 3.51
C THR A 4 -9.56 -2.01 3.29
N ARG A 5 -10.51 -1.23 3.81
CA ARG A 5 -11.90 -1.26 3.38
C ARG A 5 -12.16 -0.05 2.49
N ILE A 6 -12.68 -0.29 1.31
CA ILE A 6 -12.93 0.71 0.28
C ILE A 6 -14.43 0.97 0.22
N GLN A 7 -14.83 2.22 -0.02
CA GLN A 7 -16.23 2.58 -0.17
C GLN A 7 -16.86 1.87 -1.38
N PRO A 8 -18.16 1.53 -1.32
CA PRO A 8 -18.88 0.99 -2.48
C PRO A 8 -18.73 1.89 -3.71
N GLY A 9 -18.41 1.30 -4.86
CA GLY A 9 -18.21 2.04 -6.12
C GLY A 9 -16.87 2.78 -6.26
N LYS A 10 -16.01 2.77 -5.24
CA LYS A 10 -14.70 3.47 -5.26
C LYS A 10 -13.49 2.58 -5.52
N VAL A 11 -13.69 1.29 -5.75
CA VAL A 11 -12.58 0.32 -5.91
C VAL A 11 -11.70 0.65 -7.11
N GLU A 12 -12.29 0.97 -8.26
CA GLU A 12 -11.50 1.30 -9.46
C GLU A 12 -10.72 2.61 -9.29
N GLU A 13 -11.30 3.59 -8.60
CA GLU A 13 -10.62 4.84 -8.25
C GLU A 13 -9.42 4.60 -7.31
N ALA A 14 -9.60 3.75 -6.29
CA ALA A 14 -8.52 3.35 -5.39
C ALA A 14 -7.38 2.61 -6.13
N ILE A 15 -7.73 1.72 -7.06
CA ILE A 15 -6.75 1.03 -7.93
C ILE A 15 -6.00 2.04 -8.80
N GLY A 16 -6.71 3.02 -9.38
CA GLY A 16 -6.10 4.11 -10.15
C GLY A 16 -5.10 4.92 -9.33
N ILE A 17 -5.49 5.37 -8.14
CA ILE A 17 -4.59 6.09 -7.21
C ILE A 17 -3.35 5.25 -6.88
N ALA A 18 -3.55 3.97 -6.59
CA ALA A 18 -2.45 3.07 -6.28
C ALA A 18 -1.48 2.88 -7.45
N ARG A 19 -2.00 2.65 -8.66
CA ARG A 19 -1.21 2.44 -9.88
C ARG A 19 -0.50 3.70 -10.36
N ASP A 20 -1.21 4.82 -10.37
CA ASP A 20 -0.78 6.04 -11.07
C ASP A 20 -0.06 7.02 -10.15
N SER A 21 -0.17 6.86 -8.82
CA SER A 21 0.49 7.73 -7.84
C SER A 21 1.35 6.99 -6.80
N ILE A 22 0.81 5.96 -6.15
CA ILE A 22 1.51 5.30 -5.04
C ILE A 22 2.65 4.42 -5.55
N ALA A 23 2.41 3.60 -6.57
CA ALA A 23 3.42 2.69 -7.11
C ALA A 23 4.65 3.41 -7.70
N PRO A 24 4.51 4.53 -8.46
CA PRO A 24 5.65 5.35 -8.86
C PRO A 24 6.43 5.90 -7.66
N ALA A 25 5.75 6.49 -6.68
CA ALA A 25 6.41 7.04 -5.49
C ALA A 25 7.09 5.95 -4.64
N ALA A 26 6.55 4.72 -4.62
CA ALA A 26 7.16 3.58 -3.96
C ALA A 26 8.49 3.18 -4.60
N ARG A 27 8.58 3.23 -5.93
CA ARG A 27 9.81 2.90 -6.69
C ARG A 27 10.95 3.86 -6.41
N GLU A 28 10.66 5.07 -5.95
CA GLU A 28 11.66 6.07 -5.60
C GLU A 28 12.24 5.86 -4.18
N GLN A 29 11.62 5.00 -3.37
CA GLN A 29 12.10 4.71 -2.03
C GLN A 29 13.34 3.81 -2.08
N ARG A 30 14.32 4.14 -1.24
CA ARG A 30 15.51 3.29 -1.04
C ARG A 30 15.07 1.89 -0.58
N GLY A 31 15.67 0.85 -1.15
CA GLY A 31 15.38 -0.53 -0.79
C GLY A 31 14.03 -1.04 -1.30
N PHE A 32 13.36 -0.35 -2.22
CA PHE A 32 12.11 -0.83 -2.81
C PHE A 32 12.34 -2.11 -3.63
N GLY A 33 11.70 -3.21 -3.21
CA GLY A 33 11.78 -4.52 -3.85
C GLY A 33 10.52 -4.94 -4.62
N GLY A 34 9.43 -4.15 -4.55
CA GLY A 34 8.19 -4.43 -5.28
C GLY A 34 6.93 -3.90 -4.62
N PHE A 35 5.85 -3.85 -5.41
CA PHE A 35 4.51 -3.47 -4.96
C PHE A 35 3.46 -4.41 -5.58
N LEU A 36 2.58 -4.94 -4.73
CA LEU A 36 1.41 -5.71 -5.15
C LEU A 36 0.16 -5.04 -4.60
N LEU A 37 -0.87 -4.95 -5.43
CA LEU A 37 -2.21 -4.58 -5.01
C LEU A 37 -3.16 -5.71 -5.38
N LEU A 38 -3.87 -6.23 -4.38
CA LEU A 38 -4.95 -7.17 -4.54
C LEU A 38 -6.25 -6.45 -4.13
N ALA A 39 -7.32 -6.66 -4.88
CA ALA A 39 -8.60 -6.04 -4.61
C ALA A 39 -9.75 -7.03 -4.83
N ASP A 40 -10.61 -7.14 -3.82
CA ASP A 40 -11.92 -7.76 -3.93
C ASP A 40 -12.94 -6.65 -4.22
N ARG A 41 -13.40 -6.60 -5.47
CA ARG A 41 -14.29 -5.55 -5.97
C ARG A 41 -15.69 -5.64 -5.36
N GLU A 42 -16.16 -6.85 -5.07
CA GLU A 42 -17.51 -7.07 -4.55
C GLU A 42 -17.56 -6.78 -3.05
N ALA A 43 -16.56 -7.24 -2.29
CA ALA A 43 -16.49 -7.02 -0.85
C ALA A 43 -15.91 -5.66 -0.46
N GLY A 44 -15.39 -4.88 -1.42
CA GLY A 44 -14.74 -3.59 -1.16
C GLY A 44 -13.49 -3.73 -0.28
N LYS A 45 -12.68 -4.76 -0.50
CA LYS A 45 -11.45 -5.01 0.27
C LYS A 45 -10.21 -4.78 -0.60
N GLY A 46 -9.23 -4.08 -0.05
CA GLY A 46 -7.92 -3.92 -0.66
C GLY A 46 -6.82 -4.52 0.21
N LEU A 47 -5.78 -5.05 -0.43
CA LEU A 47 -4.56 -5.52 0.20
C LEU A 47 -3.36 -5.02 -0.60
N ALA A 48 -2.58 -4.14 -0.01
CA ALA A 48 -1.34 -3.64 -0.58
C ALA A 48 -0.13 -4.28 0.11
N ILE A 49 0.82 -4.76 -0.68
CA ILE A 49 2.08 -5.33 -0.20
C ILE A 49 3.22 -4.53 -0.83
N THR A 50 4.04 -3.90 -0.02
CA THR A 50 5.35 -3.38 -0.42
C THR A 50 6.42 -4.34 0.05
N LEU A 51 7.34 -4.68 -0.85
CA LEU A 51 8.52 -5.48 -0.56
C LEU A 51 9.71 -4.55 -0.39
N TRP A 52 10.59 -4.89 0.55
CA TRP A 52 11.76 -4.10 0.89
C TRP A 52 12.99 -4.99 0.95
N GLU A 53 14.16 -4.46 0.58
CA GLU A 53 15.44 -5.17 0.67
C GLU A 53 15.81 -5.50 2.11
N THR A 54 15.57 -4.56 3.03
CA THR A 54 15.83 -4.73 4.47
C THR A 54 14.69 -4.16 5.32
N GLU A 55 14.62 -4.58 6.58
CA GLU A 55 13.70 -3.99 7.55
C GLU A 55 14.03 -2.51 7.83
N ASP A 56 15.32 -2.15 7.80
CA ASP A 56 15.76 -0.77 8.02
C ASP A 56 15.30 0.17 6.90
N ASP A 57 15.32 -0.28 5.64
CA ASP A 57 14.80 0.51 4.50
C ASP A 57 13.29 0.74 4.64
N LEU A 58 12.53 -0.28 5.06
CA LEU A 58 11.11 -0.14 5.38
C LEU A 58 10.88 0.91 6.48
N ARG A 59 11.59 0.78 7.61
CA ARG A 59 11.45 1.70 8.76
C ARG A 59 11.85 3.13 8.39
N ALA A 60 12.91 3.31 7.60
CA ALA A 60 13.35 4.61 7.12
C ALA A 60 12.29 5.28 6.21
N SER A 61 11.65 4.50 5.34
CA SER A 61 10.54 4.99 4.52
C SER A 61 9.33 5.40 5.36
N GLU A 62 8.99 4.64 6.41
CA GLU A 62 7.90 5.04 7.31
C GLU A 62 8.24 6.31 8.11
N ALA A 63 9.49 6.41 8.61
CA ALA A 63 9.97 7.57 9.37
C ALA A 63 10.07 8.85 8.53
N SER A 64 10.29 8.75 7.22
CA SER A 64 10.30 9.90 6.30
C SER A 64 8.91 10.54 6.13
N GLY A 65 7.85 9.85 6.56
CA GLY A 65 6.46 10.26 6.35
C GLY A 65 5.89 9.80 5.01
N TYR A 66 6.67 9.13 4.15
CA TYR A 66 6.22 8.59 2.88
C TYR A 66 4.94 7.77 3.02
N TYR A 67 4.90 6.84 3.99
CA TYR A 67 3.72 5.99 4.20
C TYR A 67 2.46 6.81 4.51
N ARG A 68 2.57 7.80 5.40
CA ARG A 68 1.46 8.67 5.77
C ARG A 68 0.97 9.50 4.60
N GLU A 69 1.89 10.00 3.76
CA GLU A 69 1.55 10.74 2.55
C GLU A 69 0.74 9.86 1.57
N GLN A 70 1.20 8.62 1.33
CA GLN A 70 0.51 7.72 0.42
C GLN A 70 -0.89 7.33 0.92
N LEU A 71 -1.05 7.10 2.23
CA LEU A 71 -2.37 6.88 2.83
C LEU A 71 -3.28 8.11 2.66
N GLY A 72 -2.73 9.31 2.76
CA GLY A 72 -3.47 10.56 2.55
C GLY A 72 -4.15 10.63 1.18
N LYS A 73 -3.55 10.03 0.15
CA LYS A 73 -4.12 9.96 -1.22
C LYS A 73 -5.38 9.10 -1.30
N LEU A 74 -5.56 8.16 -0.37
CA LEU A 74 -6.69 7.23 -0.35
C LEU A 74 -7.82 7.67 0.60
N LYS A 75 -7.65 8.76 1.36
CA LYS A 75 -8.60 9.15 2.44
C LYS A 75 -10.06 9.26 1.99
N GLU A 76 -10.31 9.72 0.77
CA GLU A 76 -11.65 9.94 0.23
C GLU A 76 -12.30 8.67 -0.31
N VAL A 77 -11.53 7.60 -0.54
CA VAL A 77 -12.03 6.33 -1.10
C VAL A 77 -12.11 5.21 -0.06
N LEU A 78 -11.45 5.36 1.10
CA LEU A 78 -11.51 4.39 2.17
C LEU A 78 -12.80 4.53 3.00
N ALA A 79 -13.35 3.40 3.44
CA ALA A 79 -14.52 3.32 4.30
C ALA A 79 -14.16 3.21 5.80
N GLY A 80 -12.88 3.38 6.14
CA GLY A 80 -12.35 3.28 7.49
C GLY A 80 -10.82 3.35 7.49
N PRO A 81 -10.20 3.37 8.69
CA PRO A 81 -8.76 3.35 8.79
C PRO A 81 -8.20 2.05 8.20
N PRO A 82 -7.05 2.11 7.50
CA PRO A 82 -6.34 0.91 7.07
C PRO A 82 -5.62 0.24 8.24
N GLU A 83 -5.38 -1.06 8.16
CA GLU A 83 -4.54 -1.78 9.13
C GLU A 83 -3.16 -2.04 8.51
N ARG A 84 -2.10 -1.94 9.31
CA ARG A 84 -0.71 -2.01 8.87
C ARG A 84 0.03 -3.10 9.63
N GLU A 85 0.66 -4.00 8.90
CA GLU A 85 1.44 -5.11 9.46
C GLU A 85 2.70 -5.40 8.64
N ALA A 86 3.84 -5.57 9.30
CA ALA A 86 5.11 -5.93 8.66
C ALA A 86 5.41 -7.41 8.88
N TYR A 87 5.95 -8.07 7.86
CA TYR A 87 6.27 -9.48 7.86
C TYR A 87 7.60 -9.71 7.13
N GLU A 88 8.34 -10.73 7.56
CA GLU A 88 9.48 -11.25 6.82
C GLU A 88 8.98 -12.16 5.68
N VAL A 89 9.56 -12.02 4.50
CA VAL A 89 9.30 -12.96 3.40
C VAL A 89 10.16 -14.20 3.62
N SER A 90 9.64 -15.19 4.33
CA SER A 90 10.38 -16.42 4.63
C SER A 90 10.48 -17.39 3.44
N VAL A 91 9.56 -17.31 2.47
CA VAL A 91 9.58 -18.11 1.23
C VAL A 91 9.09 -17.27 0.06
N ARG A 92 9.83 -17.30 -1.05
CA ARG A 92 9.43 -16.73 -2.34
C ARG A 92 9.99 -17.63 -3.45
N VAL A 93 9.16 -17.99 -4.42
CA VAL A 93 9.54 -18.78 -5.61
C VAL A 93 9.68 -17.90 -6.83
#